data_AF-A0A060CCJ1-F1
#
_entry.id   AF-A0A060CCJ1-F1
#
_cell.length_a   1.000
_cell.length_b   1.000
_cell.length_c   1.000
_cell.angle_alpha   90.00
_cell.angle_beta   90.00
_cell.angle_gamma   90.00
#
_symmetry.space_group_name_H-M   'P 1'
#
loop_
_entity.id
_entity.type
_entity.pdbx_description
1 polymer ?
#
loop_
_entity_poly.entity_id
_entity_poly.type
_entity_poly.pdbx_seq_one_letter_code
_entity_poly.pdbx_strand_id
1 'polypeptide(L)' 'LPGETKQVVFTLKPEDLQLLDCNMHWMVEPGDFDIMVGASSHDIRLKKTITVLP' A
#
# COMPACT_ATOMS: atom_id res chain seq x y z
N LEU A 1 -20.36 -7.64 -18.07
CA LEU A 1 -20.53 -7.58 -19.54
C LEU A 1 -19.19 -7.30 -20.20
N PRO A 2 -18.94 -7.76 -21.44
CA PRO A 2 -17.80 -7.30 -22.21
C PRO A 2 -17.78 -5.75 -22.24
N GLY A 3 -16.65 -5.15 -21.88
CA GLY A 3 -16.50 -3.68 -21.77
C GLY A 3 -17.00 -3.05 -20.46
N GLU A 4 -17.51 -3.83 -19.51
CA GLU A 4 -17.90 -3.32 -18.20
C GLU A 4 -16.67 -2.86 -17.40
N THR A 5 -16.80 -1.70 -16.74
CA THR A 5 -15.82 -1.20 -15.78
C THR A 5 -16.37 -1.32 -14.37
N LYS A 6 -15.51 -1.66 -13.40
CA LYS A 6 -15.85 -1.72 -11.98
C LYS A 6 -14.89 -0.87 -11.17
N GLN A 7 -15.39 -0.30 -10.09
CA GLN A 7 -14.56 0.32 -9.07
C GLN A 7 -14.09 -0.76 -8.09
N VAL A 8 -12.78 -0.83 -7.86
CA VAL A 8 -12.18 -1.66 -6.82
C VAL A 8 -11.70 -0.73 -5.72
N VAL A 9 -12.08 -1.00 -4.49
CA VAL A 9 -11.76 -0.17 -3.33
C VAL A 9 -10.93 -1.01 -2.35
N PHE A 10 -9.80 -0.45 -1.94
CA PHE A 10 -8.95 -1.00 -0.89
C PHE A 10 -8.95 -0.02 0.28
N THR A 11 -8.99 -0.56 1.50
CA THR A 11 -8.83 0.20 2.73
C THR A 11 -7.51 -0.21 3.35
N LEU A 12 -6.58 0.74 3.45
CA LEU A 12 -5.30 0.54 4.13
C LEU A 12 -5.44 1.00 5.57
N LYS A 13 -4.93 0.19 6.49
CA LYS A 13 -4.82 0.52 7.91
C LYS A 13 -3.34 0.68 8.29
N PRO A 14 -3.03 1.33 9.42
CA PRO A 14 -1.65 1.43 9.90
C PRO A 14 -0.96 0.07 10.01
N GLU A 15 -1.67 -0.99 10.40
CA GLU A 15 -1.10 -2.34 10.54
C GLU A 15 -0.57 -2.92 9.21
N ASP A 16 -1.15 -2.49 8.07
CA ASP A 16 -0.70 -2.91 6.73
C ASP A 16 0.63 -2.24 6.32
N LEU A 17 1.06 -1.21 7.06
CA LEU A 17 2.29 -0.44 6.82
C LEU A 17 3.37 -0.72 7.88
N GLN A 18 3.15 -1.69 8.77
CA GLN A 18 4.08 -2.00 9.84
C GLN A 18 5.34 -2.70 9.33
N LEU A 19 6.46 -2.33 9.92
CA LEU A 19 7.74 -3.00 9.80
C LEU A 19 8.08 -3.61 11.16
N LEU A 20 8.79 -4.74 11.14
CA LEU A 20 9.33 -5.36 12.34
C LEU A 20 10.67 -4.70 12.65
N ASP A 21 10.75 -3.99 13.77
CA ASP A 21 11.98 -3.31 14.18
C ASP A 21 13.06 -4.31 14.65
N CYS A 22 14.27 -3.80 14.92
CA CYS A 22 15.38 -4.63 15.40
C CYS A 22 15.16 -5.22 16.81
N ASN A 23 14.17 -4.73 17.56
CA ASN A 23 13.79 -5.21 18.89
C ASN A 23 12.62 -6.20 18.83
N MET A 24 12.21 -6.62 17.63
CA MET A 24 11.07 -7.51 17.39
C MET A 24 9.70 -6.92 17.76
N HIS A 25 9.55 -5.60 17.63
CA HIS A 25 8.29 -4.90 17.77
C HIS A 25 7.73 -4.46 16.41
N TRP A 26 6.44 -4.68 16.19
CA TRP A 26 5.74 -4.15 15.03
C TRP A 26 5.44 -2.67 15.23
N MET A 27 5.90 -1.82 14.30
CA MET A 27 5.63 -0.39 14.32
C MET A 27 5.50 0.17 12.90
N VAL A 28 4.76 1.27 12.76
CA VAL A 28 4.73 2.04 11.52
C VAL A 28 5.79 3.13 11.64
N GLU A 29 6.77 3.11 10.76
CA GLU A 29 7.78 4.17 10.72
C GLU A 29 7.23 5.40 9.97
N PRO A 30 7.41 6.62 10.50
CA PRO A 30 7.10 7.84 9.75
C PRO A 30 7.96 7.92 8.48
N GLY A 31 7.35 8.32 7.37
CA GLY A 31 8.02 8.37 6.09
C GLY A 31 7.09 8.18 4.91
N ASP A 32 7.68 8.04 3.73
CA ASP A 32 6.94 7.88 2.47
C ASP A 32 6.77 6.41 2.10
N PHE A 33 5.53 6.02 1.80
CA PHE A 33 5.18 4.69 1.32
C PHE A 33 4.60 4.77 -0.08
N ASP A 34 5.12 3.94 -0.98
CA ASP A 34 4.59 3.79 -2.34
C ASP A 34 3.48 2.73 -2.36
N ILE A 35 2.25 3.18 -2.62
CA ILE A 35 1.11 2.31 -2.89
C ILE A 35 1.10 1.97 -4.39
N MET A 36 1.27 0.70 -4.70
CA MET A 36 1.41 0.17 -6.06
C MET A 36 0.27 -0.81 -6.36
N VAL A 37 -0.47 -0.58 -7.45
CA VAL A 37 -1.58 -1.44 -7.89
C VAL A 37 -1.34 -1.90 -9.32
N GLY A 38 -1.49 -3.19 -9.56
CA GLY A 38 -1.13 -3.84 -10.81
C GLY A 38 -1.81 -5.18 -11.02
N ALA A 39 -1.65 -5.75 -12.21
CA ALA A 39 -2.11 -7.11 -12.50
C ALA A 39 -1.15 -8.17 -11.92
N SER A 40 0.09 -7.78 -11.60
CA SER A 40 1.08 -8.57 -10.88
C SER A 40 2.10 -7.66 -10.19
N SER A 41 3.01 -8.22 -9.41
CA SER A 41 4.15 -7.47 -8.86
C SER A 41 5.11 -6.94 -9.93
N HIS A 42 5.05 -7.45 -11.16
CA HIS A 42 5.84 -6.98 -12.29
C HIS A 42 5.07 -6.00 -13.21
N ASP A 43 3.74 -6.13 -13.32
CA ASP A 43 2.87 -5.27 -14.13
C ASP A 43 2.08 -4.30 -13.24
N ILE A 44 2.74 -3.19 -12.86
CA ILE A 44 2.19 -2.13 -12.04
C ILE A 44 1.63 -1.02 -12.92
N ARG A 45 0.37 -0.64 -12.71
CA ARG A 45 -0.38 0.30 -13.57
C ARG A 45 -0.79 1.59 -12.86
N LEU A 46 -0.74 1.59 -11.53
CA LEU A 46 -0.96 2.77 -10.70
C LEU A 46 0.09 2.78 -9.59
N LYS A 47 0.69 3.95 -9.37
CA LYS A 47 1.61 4.21 -8.27
C LYS A 47 1.24 5.55 -7.62
N LYS A 48 1.19 5.58 -6.30
CA LYS A 48 0.98 6.81 -5.53
C LYS A 48 1.76 6.75 -4.23
N THR A 49 2.41 7.84 -3.89
CA THR A 49 3.11 7.99 -2.61
C THR A 49 2.17 8.59 -1.57
N ILE A 50 2.22 8.06 -0.35
CA ILE A 50 1.59 8.63 0.85
C ILE A 50 2.67 8.90 1.89
N THR A 51 2.47 9.91 2.73
CA THR A 51 3.39 10.23 3.83
C THR A 51 2.72 9.89 5.16
N VAL A 52 3.36 9.02 5.93
CA VAL A 52 3.02 8.76 7.34
C VAL A 52 3.74 9.79 8.19
N LEU A 53 2.96 10.54 8.98
CA LEU A 53 3.47 11.53 9.90
C LEU A 53 3.77 10.90 11.28
N PRO A 54 4.64 11.52 12.09
CA PRO A 54 4.92 11.08 13.46
C PRO A 54 3.70 11.05 14.37
#